data_AF-A0A453HAU3-F1
#
_entry.id   AF-A0A453HAU3-F1
#
_cell.length_a   1.000
_cell.length_b   1.000
_cell.length_c   1.000
_cell.angle_alpha   90.00
_cell.angle_beta   90.00
_cell.angle_gamma   90.00
#
_symmetry.space_group_name_H-M   'P 1'
#
loop_
_entity.id
_entity.type
_entity.pdbx_description
1 polymer ?
#
loop_
_entity_poly.entity_id
_entity_poly.type
_entity_poly.pdbx_seq_one_letter_code
_entity_poly.pdbx_strand_id
1 'polypeptide(L)'
;MLQGTEKREQPLINLKGYLIGNPITDPKFEKNFQVQGAHGFGIISDQIYEAAMKNCKGNYVKPANQLCAEVLETIDNLISEITDAHVLYKKCVVATPKPIDDAVRRKFLLEESIERNEAPGLDCFTYGYYLAYFWMNNRMTRDALGIKGGTVGEWVRCKKELPYTQDMPSSIPYHLNLTTRGYRALVYSGDHDLQVPQLSTQ
;
A
#
# COMPACT_ATOMS: atom_id res chain seq x y z
N MET A 1 4.87 -22.69 4.14
CA MET A 1 3.56 -22.97 4.77
C MET A 1 3.05 -24.40 4.54
N LEU A 2 3.12 -25.00 3.34
CA LEU A 2 2.46 -26.29 3.07
C LEU A 2 3.29 -27.57 3.29
N GLN A 3 4.62 -27.49 3.41
CA GLN A 3 5.45 -28.69 3.68
C GLN A 3 5.08 -29.40 5.00
N GLY A 4 4.43 -28.69 5.94
CA GLY A 4 3.93 -29.26 7.19
C GLY A 4 2.51 -29.83 7.13
N THR A 5 1.71 -29.48 6.11
CA THR A 5 0.34 -30.01 5.94
C THR A 5 0.30 -31.30 5.12
N GLU A 6 1.30 -31.54 4.26
CA GLU A 6 1.39 -32.76 3.43
C GLU A 6 1.80 -34.01 4.19
N LYS A 7 2.49 -33.88 5.34
CA LYS A 7 2.96 -35.01 6.14
C LYS A 7 1.92 -35.58 7.10
N ARG A 8 0.68 -35.11 7.08
CA ARG A 8 -0.40 -35.61 7.94
C ARG A 8 -1.45 -36.33 7.10
N GLU A 9 -1.89 -37.49 7.58
CA GLU A 9 -3.03 -38.24 7.00
C GLU A 9 -4.32 -37.40 6.97
N GLN A 10 -4.42 -36.42 7.88
CA GLN A 10 -5.44 -35.37 7.84
C GLN A 10 -4.81 -33.98 8.03
N PRO A 11 -4.98 -33.05 7.07
CA PRO A 11 -4.47 -31.69 7.23
C PRO A 11 -5.24 -30.96 8.33
N LEU A 12 -4.52 -30.22 9.19
CA LEU A 12 -5.12 -29.37 10.22
C LEU A 12 -6.03 -28.27 9.65
N ILE A 13 -5.74 -27.83 8.42
CA ILE A 13 -6.44 -26.75 7.74
C ILE A 13 -6.96 -27.28 6.41
N ASN A 14 -8.28 -27.25 6.25
CA ASN A 14 -8.96 -27.64 5.02
C ASN A 14 -9.05 -26.46 4.04
N LEU A 15 -7.90 -26.04 3.50
CA LEU A 15 -7.83 -24.91 2.57
C LEU A 15 -8.62 -25.23 1.29
N LYS A 16 -9.52 -24.33 0.86
CA LYS A 16 -10.32 -24.50 -0.37
C LYS A 16 -9.91 -23.58 -1.51
N GLY A 17 -9.10 -22.57 -1.21
CA GLY A 17 -8.74 -21.50 -2.12
C GLY A 17 -8.48 -20.20 -1.38
N TYR A 18 -8.22 -19.13 -2.13
CA TYR A 18 -7.95 -17.79 -1.61
C TYR A 18 -8.42 -16.71 -2.58
N LEU A 19 -8.64 -15.52 -2.02
CA LEU A 19 -9.02 -14.30 -2.72
C LEU A 19 -7.98 -13.24 -2.40
N ILE A 20 -7.50 -12.51 -3.40
CA ILE A 20 -6.62 -11.35 -3.22
C ILE A 20 -7.11 -10.18 -4.07
N GLY A 21 -7.26 -9.02 -3.43
CA GLY A 21 -7.70 -7.77 -4.04
C GLY A 21 -6.54 -6.79 -4.13
N ASN A 22 -6.31 -6.20 -5.30
CA ASN A 22 -5.24 -5.24 -5.59
C ASN A 22 -3.87 -5.71 -5.06
N PRO A 23 -3.40 -6.93 -5.40
CA PRO A 23 -2.18 -7.47 -4.83
C PRO A 23 -0.93 -6.92 -5.51
N ILE A 24 0.05 -6.51 -4.71
CA ILE A 24 1.44 -6.39 -5.17
C ILE A 24 2.01 -7.81 -5.23
N THR A 25 2.24 -8.35 -6.42
CA THR A 25 2.74 -9.72 -6.63
C THR A 25 4.17 -9.75 -7.14
N ASP A 26 4.62 -8.72 -7.86
CA ASP A 26 6.00 -8.44 -8.19
C ASP A 26 6.17 -6.91 -8.27
N PRO A 27 6.72 -6.26 -7.23
CA PRO A 27 6.75 -4.81 -7.13
C PRO A 27 7.37 -4.09 -8.34
N LYS A 28 8.30 -4.75 -9.05
CA LYS A 28 8.90 -4.18 -10.27
C LYS A 28 7.94 -4.28 -11.45
N PHE A 29 7.19 -5.38 -11.54
CA PHE A 29 6.15 -5.54 -12.54
C PHE A 29 5.06 -4.49 -12.35
N GLU A 30 4.50 -4.37 -11.15
CA GLU A 30 3.46 -3.37 -10.87
C GLU A 30 3.96 -1.94 -11.10
N LYS A 31 5.18 -1.59 -10.66
CA LYS A 31 5.76 -0.26 -10.90
C LYS A 31 5.94 0.04 -12.39
N ASN A 32 6.29 -0.94 -13.21
CA ASN A 32 6.40 -0.74 -14.66
C ASN A 32 5.06 -0.39 -15.29
N PHE A 33 3.95 -1.00 -14.86
CA PHE A 33 2.62 -0.73 -15.41
C PHE A 33 2.02 0.61 -14.99
N GLN A 34 2.63 1.32 -14.04
CA GLN A 34 2.14 2.65 -13.63
C GLN A 34 2.20 3.65 -14.78
N VAL A 35 3.15 3.53 -15.72
CA VAL A 35 3.24 4.45 -16.87
C VAL A 35 2.04 4.27 -17.81
N GLN A 36 1.69 3.03 -18.14
CA GLN A 36 0.51 2.70 -18.94
C GLN A 36 -0.78 3.04 -18.19
N GLY A 37 -0.83 2.77 -16.89
CA GLY A 37 -1.96 3.14 -16.04
C GLY A 37 -2.18 4.65 -16.03
N ALA A 38 -1.12 5.43 -15.80
CA ALA A 38 -1.18 6.89 -15.77
C ALA A 38 -1.63 7.48 -17.11
N HIS A 39 -1.18 6.89 -18.23
CA HIS A 39 -1.65 7.26 -19.56
C HIS A 39 -3.13 6.92 -19.76
N GLY A 40 -3.55 5.70 -19.39
CA GLY A 40 -4.93 5.24 -19.51
C GLY A 40 -5.94 6.07 -18.70
N PHE A 41 -5.51 6.62 -17.56
CA PHE A 41 -6.33 7.53 -16.75
C PHE A 41 -6.25 9.01 -17.18
N GLY A 42 -5.43 9.34 -18.20
CA GLY A 42 -5.23 10.72 -18.64
C GLY A 42 -4.43 11.59 -17.66
N ILE A 43 -3.66 10.98 -16.76
CA ILE A 43 -2.76 11.69 -15.82
C ILE A 43 -1.53 12.22 -16.56
N ILE A 44 -1.05 11.48 -17.56
CA ILE A 44 0.02 11.91 -18.46
C ILE A 44 -0.50 12.00 -19.89
N SER A 45 0.05 12.94 -20.66
CA SER A 45 -0.33 13.14 -22.06
C SER A 45 0.31 12.12 -23.00
N ASP A 46 -0.24 12.00 -24.22
CA ASP A 46 0.32 11.16 -25.28
C ASP A 46 1.80 11.48 -25.55
N GLN A 47 2.19 12.75 -25.55
CA GLN A 47 3.58 13.14 -25.79
C GLN A 47 4.53 12.63 -24.70
N ILE A 48 4.11 12.69 -23.43
CA ILE A 48 4.91 12.17 -22.30
C ILE A 48 4.99 10.65 -22.39
N TYR A 49 3.87 9.99 -22.68
CA TYR A 49 3.82 8.54 -22.82
C TYR A 49 4.71 8.05 -23.98
N GLU A 50 4.60 8.64 -25.16
CA GLU A 50 5.45 8.31 -26.32
C GLU A 50 6.94 8.54 -26.03
N ALA A 51 7.28 9.62 -25.32
CA ALA A 51 8.65 9.88 -24.89
C ALA A 51 9.14 8.79 -23.92
N ALA A 52 8.30 8.33 -22.98
CA ALA A 52 8.64 7.25 -22.07
C ALA A 52 8.85 5.93 -22.82
N MET A 53 7.95 5.56 -23.73
CA MET A 53 8.07 4.38 -24.57
C MET A 53 9.39 4.37 -25.37
N LYS A 54 9.72 5.51 -25.99
CA LYS A 54 10.91 5.67 -26.81
C LYS A 54 12.21 5.59 -26.00
N ASN A 55 12.27 6.29 -24.86
CA ASN A 55 13.53 6.47 -24.12
C ASN A 55 13.77 5.38 -23.07
N CYS A 56 12.72 4.78 -22.50
CA CYS A 56 12.80 3.80 -21.41
C CYS A 56 12.65 2.34 -21.87
N LYS A 57 12.16 2.10 -23.10
CA LYS A 57 12.11 0.76 -23.73
C LYS A 57 11.46 -0.32 -22.84
N GLY A 58 10.40 0.04 -22.12
CA GLY A 58 9.64 -0.87 -21.25
C GLY A 58 10.20 -1.09 -19.85
N ASN A 59 11.30 -0.43 -19.47
CA ASN A 59 11.78 -0.41 -18.09
C ASN A 59 11.66 1.00 -17.49
N TYR A 60 10.59 1.21 -16.74
CA TYR A 60 10.22 2.46 -16.08
C TYR A 60 10.63 2.48 -14.59
N VAL A 61 11.32 1.44 -14.11
CA VAL A 61 11.79 1.34 -12.73
C VAL A 61 13.25 1.79 -12.61
N LYS A 62 14.08 1.43 -13.59
CA LYS A 62 15.51 1.75 -13.61
C LYS A 62 15.86 2.44 -14.92
N PRO A 63 16.00 3.78 -14.94
CA PRO A 63 16.30 4.50 -16.16
C PRO A 63 17.67 4.09 -16.70
N ALA A 64 17.71 3.71 -17.98
CA ALA A 64 18.95 3.30 -18.65
C ALA A 64 19.78 4.48 -19.18
N ASN A 65 19.20 5.68 -19.25
CA ASN A 65 19.82 6.89 -19.79
C ASN A 65 19.14 8.14 -19.20
N GLN A 66 19.78 9.29 -19.41
CA GLN A 66 19.33 10.59 -18.90
C GLN A 66 17.92 10.96 -19.39
N LEU A 67 17.61 10.77 -20.68
CA LEU A 67 16.30 11.11 -21.23
C LEU A 67 15.18 10.27 -20.60
N CYS A 68 15.43 8.99 -20.31
CA CYS A 68 14.47 8.17 -19.59
C CYS A 68 14.29 8.66 -18.14
N ALA A 69 15.38 9.03 -17.45
CA ALA A 69 15.29 9.56 -16.09
C ALA A 69 14.45 10.85 -16.01
N GLU A 70 14.66 11.78 -16.93
CA GLU A 70 13.91 13.06 -17.00
C GLU A 70 12.42 12.85 -17.29
N VAL A 71 12.10 11.93 -18.21
CA VAL A 71 10.69 11.61 -18.51
C VAL A 71 10.03 10.91 -17.31
N LEU A 72 10.72 9.98 -16.65
CA LEU A 72 10.18 9.31 -15.46
C LEU A 72 10.00 10.27 -14.29
N GLU A 73 10.91 11.22 -14.09
CA GLU A 73 10.76 12.28 -13.09
C GLU A 73 9.50 13.12 -13.36
N THR A 74 9.26 13.48 -14.64
CA THR A 74 8.04 14.19 -15.04
C THR A 74 6.78 13.38 -14.71
N ILE A 75 6.79 12.08 -15.01
CA ILE A 75 5.67 11.17 -14.72
C ILE A 75 5.44 11.04 -13.21
N ASP A 76 6.50 10.79 -12.43
CA ASP A 76 6.41 10.64 -10.97
C ASP A 76 5.89 11.93 -10.32
N ASN A 77 6.30 13.11 -10.80
CA ASN A 77 5.78 14.39 -10.34
C ASN A 77 4.27 14.52 -10.59
N LEU A 78 3.78 14.17 -11.79
CA LEU A 78 2.35 14.21 -12.10
C LEU A 78 1.54 13.20 -11.27
N ILE A 79 2.05 11.98 -11.11
CA ILE A 79 1.42 10.96 -10.25
C ILE A 79 1.40 11.44 -8.79
N SER A 80 2.43 12.15 -8.33
CA SER A 80 2.48 12.63 -6.96
C SER A 80 1.34 13.59 -6.62
N GLU A 81 0.74 14.28 -7.61
CA GLU A 81 -0.36 15.23 -7.43
C GLU A 81 -1.74 14.58 -7.21
N ILE A 82 -1.84 13.25 -7.33
CA ILE A 82 -3.09 12.51 -7.15
C ILE A 82 -3.02 11.50 -6.00
N THR A 83 -4.15 10.84 -5.74
CA THR A 83 -4.19 9.64 -4.88
C THR A 83 -3.98 8.41 -5.75
N ASP A 84 -2.76 7.87 -5.78
CA ASP A 84 -2.40 6.73 -6.62
C ASP A 84 -3.17 5.44 -6.27
N ALA A 85 -3.47 5.20 -4.99
CA ALA A 85 -4.29 4.05 -4.57
C ALA A 85 -5.75 4.12 -5.06
N HIS A 86 -6.25 5.30 -5.47
CA HIS A 86 -7.56 5.47 -6.08
C HIS A 86 -7.65 6.81 -6.83
N VAL A 87 -7.43 6.80 -8.15
CA VAL A 87 -7.16 8.02 -8.94
C VAL A 87 -8.31 9.03 -8.95
N LEU A 88 -9.55 8.60 -8.71
CA LEU A 88 -10.71 9.49 -8.62
C LEU A 88 -10.82 10.26 -7.29
N TYR A 89 -10.03 9.89 -6.28
CA TYR A 89 -10.10 10.53 -4.97
C TYR A 89 -9.23 11.77 -4.92
N LYS A 90 -9.78 12.81 -4.29
CA LYS A 90 -9.04 14.02 -3.94
C LYS A 90 -7.81 13.63 -3.11
N LYS A 91 -6.66 14.19 -3.47
CA LYS A 91 -5.43 14.07 -2.67
C LYS A 91 -5.66 14.73 -1.31
N CYS A 92 -5.53 13.95 -0.26
CA CYS A 92 -5.86 14.34 1.10
C CYS A 92 -4.69 14.09 2.05
N VAL A 93 -4.59 14.90 3.11
CA VAL A 93 -3.66 14.62 4.20
C VAL A 93 -4.01 13.27 4.83
N VAL A 94 -2.98 12.47 5.08
CA VAL A 94 -3.12 11.22 5.81
C VAL A 94 -2.75 11.51 7.26
N ALA A 95 -3.67 11.28 8.19
CA ALA A 95 -3.36 11.36 9.60
C ALA A 95 -2.32 10.27 9.95
N THR A 96 -1.06 10.67 10.12
CA THR A 96 0.03 9.81 10.57
C THR A 96 0.58 10.34 11.90
N PRO A 97 0.84 9.48 12.89
CA PRO A 97 1.57 9.90 14.09
C PRO A 97 2.88 10.55 13.66
N LYS A 98 3.14 11.79 14.11
CA LYS A 98 4.46 12.41 13.90
C LYS A 98 5.51 11.57 14.64
N PRO A 99 6.72 11.40 14.08
CA PRO A 99 7.85 10.89 14.86
C PRO A 99 8.05 11.84 16.05
N ILE A 100 8.11 11.29 17.26
CA ILE A 100 8.39 12.08 18.45
C ILE A 100 9.86 12.48 18.39
N ASP A 101 10.15 13.75 18.11
CA ASP A 101 11.49 14.31 18.24
C ASP A 101 11.86 14.40 19.74
N ASP A 102 13.04 13.89 20.11
CA ASP A 102 13.58 13.87 21.47
C ASP A 102 13.66 15.28 22.09
N ALA A 103 13.71 16.34 21.27
CA ALA A 103 13.65 17.72 21.72
C ALA A 103 12.30 18.10 22.37
N VAL A 104 11.20 17.47 21.94
CA VAL A 104 9.84 17.76 22.45
C VAL A 104 9.65 17.15 23.85
N ARG A 105 10.34 16.03 24.16
CA ARG A 105 10.27 15.32 25.45
C ARG A 105 10.58 16.21 26.66
N ARG A 106 11.45 17.23 26.50
CA ARG A 106 11.81 18.16 27.61
C ARG A 106 10.78 19.25 27.87
N LYS A 107 9.80 19.43 26.98
CA LYS A 107 8.76 20.47 27.10
C LYS A 107 7.47 19.98 27.79
N PHE A 108 7.35 18.66 28.01
CA PHE A 108 6.12 17.98 28.48
C PHE A 108 5.84 18.00 30.00
N LEU A 109 6.49 18.87 30.79
CA LEU A 109 6.16 18.96 32.22
C LEU A 109 4.98 19.89 32.55
N LEU A 110 4.38 20.56 31.56
CA LEU A 110 3.19 21.38 31.73
C LEU A 110 2.26 21.16 30.52
N GLU A 111 1.06 20.67 30.82
CA GLU A 111 -0.13 20.56 29.96
C GLU A 111 -0.23 19.40 28.95
N GLU A 112 -1.25 18.57 29.19
CA GLU A 112 -1.78 17.48 28.37
C GLU A 112 -2.19 17.94 26.95
N SER A 113 -1.21 18.15 26.07
CA SER A 113 -1.48 18.28 24.64
C SER A 113 -0.76 17.19 23.86
N ILE A 114 -1.48 16.08 23.65
CA ILE A 114 -1.16 15.13 22.57
C ILE A 114 -1.26 15.97 21.28
N GLU A 115 -0.13 16.26 20.64
CA GLU A 115 -0.08 17.00 19.38
C GLU A 115 -0.98 16.31 18.35
N ARG A 116 -2.13 16.93 18.07
CA ARG A 116 -3.18 16.37 17.21
C ARG A 116 -2.66 16.23 15.78
N ASN A 117 -2.82 15.04 15.21
CA ASN A 117 -2.80 14.86 13.75
C ASN A 117 -3.73 15.90 13.11
N GLU A 118 -3.26 16.58 12.06
CA GLU A 118 -4.12 17.48 11.28
C GLU A 118 -5.33 16.69 10.77
N ALA A 119 -6.53 17.16 11.10
CA ALA A 119 -7.76 16.49 10.69
C ALA A 119 -7.92 16.66 9.17
N PRO A 120 -8.08 15.57 8.40
CA PRO A 120 -8.44 15.69 6.99
C PRO A 120 -9.78 16.41 6.83
N GLY A 121 -10.04 16.94 5.64
CA GLY A 121 -11.38 17.45 5.29
C GLY A 121 -12.44 16.35 5.43
N LEU A 122 -13.68 16.73 5.75
CA LEU A 122 -14.80 15.78 5.86
C LEU A 122 -15.10 15.04 4.54
N ASP A 123 -14.74 15.65 3.41
CA ASP A 123 -14.85 15.11 2.05
C ASP A 123 -13.72 14.12 1.72
N CYS A 124 -12.69 14.02 2.55
CA CYS A 124 -11.56 13.13 2.34
C CYS A 124 -11.87 11.70 2.80
N PHE A 125 -11.56 10.71 1.96
CA PHE A 125 -11.64 9.30 2.35
C PHE A 125 -10.75 8.98 3.57
N THR A 126 -9.65 9.72 3.75
CA THR A 126 -8.73 9.59 4.89
C THR A 126 -9.35 10.06 6.22
N TYR A 127 -10.47 10.78 6.20
CA TYR A 127 -11.21 11.16 7.40
C TYR A 127 -11.69 9.93 8.19
N GLY A 128 -12.05 8.85 7.49
CA GLY A 128 -12.36 7.56 8.13
C GLY A 128 -11.18 7.00 8.93
N TYR A 129 -9.94 7.19 8.47
CA TYR A 129 -8.74 6.78 9.20
C TYR A 129 -8.49 7.65 10.43
N TYR A 130 -8.79 8.95 10.33
CA TYR A 130 -8.75 9.87 11.45
C TYR A 130 -9.74 9.44 12.54
N LEU A 131 -10.99 9.13 12.18
CA LEU A 131 -11.99 8.63 13.13
C LEU A 131 -11.61 7.27 13.72
N ALA A 132 -11.07 6.36 12.90
CA ALA A 132 -10.62 5.06 13.34
C ALA A 132 -9.55 5.17 14.44
N TYR A 133 -8.65 6.15 14.36
CA TYR A 133 -7.66 6.40 15.42
C TYR A 133 -8.31 6.68 16.78
N PHE A 134 -9.30 7.56 16.85
CA PHE A 134 -9.99 7.85 18.11
C PHE A 134 -10.81 6.65 18.60
N TRP A 135 -11.50 5.99 17.67
CA TRP A 135 -12.31 4.83 18.01
C TRP A 135 -11.45 3.68 18.57
N MET A 136 -10.33 3.35 17.93
CA MET A 136 -9.41 2.28 18.34
C MET A 136 -8.62 2.60 19.62
N ASN A 137 -8.42 3.88 19.93
CA ASN A 137 -7.74 4.32 21.16
C ASN A 137 -8.71 4.67 22.31
N ASN A 138 -10.02 4.65 22.07
CA ASN A 138 -11.01 4.83 23.14
C ASN A 138 -10.94 3.68 24.14
N ARG A 139 -10.93 4.01 25.44
CA ARG A 139 -10.87 3.01 26.53
C ARG A 139 -11.97 1.95 26.43
N MET A 140 -13.22 2.36 26.20
CA MET A 140 -14.34 1.42 26.12
C MET A 140 -14.20 0.50 24.91
N THR A 141 -13.74 1.01 23.76
CA THR A 141 -13.45 0.16 22.59
C THR A 141 -12.36 -0.85 22.88
N ARG A 142 -11.26 -0.42 23.52
CA ARG A 142 -10.13 -1.30 23.86
C ARG A 142 -10.52 -2.38 24.87
N ASP A 143 -11.30 -2.00 25.89
CA ASP A 143 -11.83 -2.93 26.87
C ASP A 143 -12.78 -3.95 26.20
N ALA A 144 -13.67 -3.49 25.32
CA ALA A 144 -14.58 -4.36 24.56
C ALA A 144 -13.86 -5.31 23.58
N LEU A 145 -12.74 -4.88 22.99
CA LEU A 145 -11.88 -5.71 22.15
C LEU A 145 -10.96 -6.63 22.98
N GLY A 146 -11.01 -6.56 24.31
CA GLY A 146 -10.18 -7.39 25.21
C GLY A 146 -8.70 -7.02 25.21
N ILE A 147 -8.35 -5.78 24.84
CA ILE A 147 -6.97 -5.30 24.86
C ILE A 147 -6.52 -5.12 26.30
N LYS A 148 -5.60 -5.98 26.75
CA LYS A 148 -5.08 -5.94 28.11
C LYS A 148 -4.25 -4.68 28.34
N GLY A 149 -4.55 -3.93 29.40
CA GLY A 149 -3.76 -2.77 29.83
C GLY A 149 -2.28 -3.13 29.97
N GLY A 150 -1.40 -2.26 29.48
CA GLY A 150 0.06 -2.45 29.51
C GLY A 150 0.65 -3.30 28.37
N THR A 151 -0.16 -3.94 27.51
CA THR A 151 0.36 -4.72 26.37
C THR A 151 0.66 -3.87 25.14
N VAL A 152 -0.25 -2.95 24.81
CA VAL A 152 -0.12 -2.01 23.69
C VAL A 152 -0.47 -0.64 24.24
N GLY A 153 0.42 0.34 24.04
CA GLY A 153 0.18 1.73 24.46
C GLY A 153 -0.88 2.39 23.57
N GLU A 154 -0.52 2.59 22.30
CA GLU A 154 -1.34 3.29 21.31
C GLU A 154 -1.58 2.38 20.10
N TRP A 155 -2.80 2.41 19.57
CA TRP A 155 -3.08 1.87 18.26
C TRP A 155 -2.74 2.88 17.17
N VAL A 156 -1.93 2.43 16.20
CA VAL A 156 -1.58 3.19 14.99
C VAL A 156 -1.93 2.36 13.76
N ARG A 157 -2.60 2.98 12.78
CA ARG A 157 -3.12 2.27 11.58
C ARG A 157 -2.01 1.61 10.76
N CYS A 158 -0.96 2.38 10.45
CA CYS A 158 0.17 1.94 9.64
C CYS A 158 1.48 2.37 10.32
N LYS A 159 2.22 1.40 10.86
CA LYS A 159 3.55 1.63 11.42
C LYS A 159 4.59 1.49 10.31
N LYS A 160 5.12 2.61 9.82
CA LYS A 160 6.14 2.62 8.74
C LYS A 160 7.50 2.10 9.20
N GLU A 161 7.82 2.27 10.49
CA GLU A 161 9.12 1.92 11.09
C GLU A 161 9.15 0.49 11.65
N LEU A 162 8.51 -0.46 10.94
CA LEU A 162 8.68 -1.86 11.28
C LEU A 162 10.00 -2.36 10.65
N PRO A 163 10.89 -3.02 11.43
CA PRO A 163 12.06 -3.66 10.87
C PRO A 163 11.60 -4.84 10.01
N TYR A 164 11.38 -4.60 8.73
CA TYR A 164 10.90 -5.57 7.77
C TYR A 164 11.83 -5.61 6.56
N THR A 165 12.36 -6.79 6.27
CA THR A 165 13.18 -7.04 5.09
C THR A 165 12.31 -7.65 4.00
N GLN A 166 12.29 -7.03 2.82
CA GLN A 166 11.64 -7.59 1.64
C GLN A 166 12.56 -8.64 0.98
N ASP A 167 12.45 -9.89 1.42
CA ASP A 167 13.24 -11.02 0.93
C ASP A 167 12.52 -11.89 -0.12
N MET A 168 11.23 -11.63 -0.35
CA MET A 168 10.43 -12.25 -1.41
C MET A 168 10.22 -11.28 -2.57
N PRO A 169 10.93 -11.44 -3.71
CA PRO A 169 10.83 -10.52 -4.84
C PRO A 169 9.53 -10.69 -5.64
N SER A 170 8.92 -11.88 -5.62
CA SER A 170 7.65 -12.15 -6.30
C SER A 170 6.87 -13.26 -5.62
N SER A 171 5.54 -13.10 -5.53
CA SER A 171 4.60 -14.12 -5.06
C SER A 171 4.05 -15.01 -6.18
N ILE A 172 4.27 -14.66 -7.46
CA ILE A 172 3.71 -15.37 -8.63
C ILE A 172 4.03 -16.87 -8.61
N PRO A 173 5.26 -17.34 -8.31
CA PRO A 173 5.56 -18.78 -8.26
C PRO A 173 4.75 -19.53 -7.19
N TYR A 174 4.39 -18.84 -6.10
CA TYR A 174 3.56 -19.43 -5.04
C TYR A 174 2.10 -19.52 -5.45
N HIS A 175 1.58 -18.50 -6.15
CA HIS A 175 0.24 -18.56 -6.73
C HIS A 175 0.12 -19.73 -7.72
N LEU A 176 1.11 -19.88 -8.61
CA LEU A 176 1.19 -21.01 -9.55
C LEU A 176 1.25 -22.36 -8.83
N ASN A 177 2.06 -22.49 -7.79
CA ASN A 177 2.16 -23.71 -6.99
C ASN A 177 0.81 -24.08 -6.35
N LEU A 178 0.09 -23.12 -5.79
CA LEU A 178 -1.22 -23.36 -5.19
C LEU A 178 -2.27 -23.75 -6.24
N THR A 179 -2.34 -23.04 -7.36
CA THR A 179 -3.36 -23.29 -8.39
C THR A 179 -3.12 -24.62 -9.11
N THR A 180 -1.86 -24.99 -9.37
CA THR A 180 -1.50 -26.32 -9.94
C THR A 180 -1.86 -27.49 -9.03
N ARG A 181 -2.02 -27.25 -7.73
CA ARG A 181 -2.48 -28.24 -6.74
C ARG A 181 -4.01 -28.28 -6.58
N GLY A 182 -4.75 -27.53 -7.39
CA GLY A 182 -6.21 -27.50 -7.39
C GLY A 182 -6.83 -26.51 -6.40
N TYR A 183 -6.05 -25.65 -5.74
CA TYR A 183 -6.62 -24.55 -4.96
C TYR A 183 -7.15 -23.46 -5.87
N ARG A 184 -8.41 -23.06 -5.65
CA ARG A 184 -9.03 -21.97 -6.40
C ARG A 184 -8.44 -20.63 -5.96
N ALA A 185 -8.11 -19.79 -6.92
CA ALA A 185 -7.67 -18.42 -6.67
C ALA A 185 -8.62 -17.46 -7.38
N LEU A 186 -9.03 -16.38 -6.72
CA LEU A 186 -9.62 -15.23 -7.37
C LEU A 186 -8.72 -14.01 -7.08
N VAL A 187 -8.08 -13.54 -8.14
CA VAL A 187 -7.24 -12.35 -8.15
C VAL A 187 -8.06 -11.26 -8.83
N TYR A 188 -8.32 -10.16 -8.13
CA TYR A 188 -9.06 -9.04 -8.67
C TYR A 188 -8.36 -7.73 -8.33
N SER A 189 -8.49 -6.74 -9.19
CA SER A 189 -7.97 -5.39 -8.96
C SER A 189 -9.01 -4.37 -9.39
N GLY A 190 -9.23 -3.37 -8.55
CA GLY A 190 -10.02 -2.19 -8.92
C GLY A 190 -9.37 -1.48 -10.11
N ASP A 191 -10.19 -1.10 -11.08
CA ASP A 191 -9.77 -0.43 -12.32
C ASP A 191 -9.36 1.03 -12.14
N HIS A 192 -9.39 1.57 -10.92
CA HIS A 192 -8.98 2.93 -10.57
C HIS A 192 -7.77 2.98 -9.60
N ASP A 193 -7.13 1.84 -9.34
CA ASP A 193 -5.90 1.77 -8.56
C ASP A 193 -4.69 1.91 -9.48
N LEU A 194 -3.93 2.99 -9.34
CA LEU A 194 -2.67 3.20 -10.03
C LEU A 194 -1.47 2.65 -9.24
N GLN A 195 -1.61 2.44 -7.93
CA GLN A 195 -0.60 1.79 -7.13
C GLN A 195 -0.44 0.32 -7.55
N VAL A 196 -1.56 -0.37 -7.82
CA VAL A 196 -1.62 -1.70 -8.44
C VAL A 196 -2.50 -1.63 -9.70
N PRO A 197 -1.95 -1.17 -10.84
CA PRO A 197 -2.71 -1.04 -12.08
C PRO A 197 -3.38 -2.34 -12.46
N GLN A 198 -4.66 -2.32 -12.87
CA GLN A 198 -5.36 -3.53 -13.30
C GLN A 198 -4.60 -4.31 -14.38
N LEU A 199 -3.89 -3.61 -15.27
CA LEU A 199 -3.03 -4.19 -16.30
C LEU A 199 -1.89 -5.06 -15.74
N SER A 200 -1.41 -4.77 -14.53
CA SER A 200 -0.39 -5.59 -13.87
C SER A 200 -0.96 -6.87 -13.24
N THR A 201 -2.29 -6.95 -13.11
CA THR A 201 -2.99 -8.11 -12.55
C THR A 201 -3.50 -9.07 -13.63
N GLN A 202 -3.73 -8.59 -14.85
CA GLN A 202 -4.21 -9.37 -16.00
C GLN A 202 -3.09 -10.17 -16.67
#